data_AF-A0A1Y3AQ64-F1
#
_entry.id   AF-A0A1Y3AQ64-F1
#
_cell.length_a   1.000
_cell.length_b   1.000
_cell.length_c   1.000
_cell.angle_alpha   90.00
_cell.angle_beta   90.00
_cell.angle_gamma   90.00
#
_symmetry.space_group_name_H-M   'P 1'
#
loop_
_entity.id
_entity.type
_entity.pdbx_description
1 polymer ?
#
loop_
_entity_poly.entity_id
_entity_poly.type
_entity_poly.pdbx_seq_one_letter_code
_entity_poly.pdbx_strand_id
1 'polypeptide(L)'
;MEHLSLEERMRRRQFQTYPLDRPPLCNLLYAAVKAYIEAVMRRLEHISPRHYGDFIEFLTRAQETIILAPDGKNEFAKLLEKIKTLYKGKKKLMCLVRERFN
;
A
#
# COMPACT_ATOMS: atom_id res chain seq x y z
N MET A 1 -44.17 4.21 -10.13
CA MET A 1 -42.77 4.46 -9.75
C MET A 1 -42.36 3.28 -8.87
N GLU A 2 -41.68 2.29 -9.43
CA GLU A 2 -41.39 1.01 -8.74
C GLU A 2 -40.42 1.23 -7.58
N HIS A 3 -40.89 0.94 -6.36
CA HIS A 3 -40.09 1.03 -5.14
C HIS A 3 -39.31 -0.27 -4.98
N LEU A 4 -38.09 -0.31 -5.52
CA LEU A 4 -37.19 -1.46 -5.39
C LEU A 4 -36.91 -1.78 -3.91
N SER A 5 -36.96 -3.06 -3.56
CA SER A 5 -36.70 -3.52 -2.20
C SER A 5 -35.25 -3.22 -1.78
N LEU A 6 -35.02 -3.06 -0.47
CA LEU A 6 -33.68 -2.81 0.08
C LEU A 6 -32.70 -3.92 -0.33
N GLU A 7 -33.16 -5.17 -0.37
CA GLU A 7 -32.35 -6.33 -0.77
C GLU A 7 -31.92 -6.27 -2.23
N GLU A 8 -32.81 -5.86 -3.15
CA GLU A 8 -32.48 -5.67 -4.56
C GLU A 8 -31.49 -4.51 -4.76
N ARG A 9 -31.61 -3.46 -3.95
CA ARG A 9 -30.66 -2.33 -3.93
C ARG A 9 -29.30 -2.73 -3.34
N MET A 10 -29.25 -3.70 -2.43
CA MET A 10 -28.01 -4.25 -1.88
C MET A 10 -27.35 -5.24 -2.86
N ARG A 11 -28.14 -6.11 -3.51
CA ARG A 11 -27.64 -7.01 -4.58
C ARG A 11 -27.05 -6.24 -5.77
N ARG A 12 -27.70 -5.16 -6.23
CA ARG A 12 -27.15 -4.29 -7.29
C ARG A 12 -25.87 -3.58 -6.87
N ARG A 13 -25.73 -3.22 -5.58
CA ARG A 13 -24.51 -2.61 -5.02
C ARG A 13 -23.34 -3.60 -4.92
N GLN A 14 -23.63 -4.89 -4.77
CA GLN A 14 -22.62 -5.92 -4.51
C GLN A 14 -21.71 -6.23 -5.72
N PHE A 15 -22.03 -5.72 -6.91
CA PHE A 15 -21.28 -5.96 -8.15
C PHE A 15 -20.88 -4.69 -8.91
N GLN A 16 -21.12 -3.50 -8.36
CA GLN A 16 -20.63 -2.28 -8.98
C GLN A 16 -19.15 -2.12 -8.61
N THR A 17 -18.26 -2.51 -9.51
CA THR A 17 -16.83 -2.17 -9.41
C THR A 17 -16.73 -0.65 -9.40
N TYR A 18 -16.50 -0.07 -8.23
CA TYR A 18 -16.34 1.37 -8.12
C TYR A 18 -15.05 1.79 -8.81
N PRO A 19 -15.08 2.83 -9.67
CA PRO A 19 -13.86 3.34 -10.30
C PRO A 19 -12.91 3.87 -9.21
N LEU A 20 -11.77 3.21 -9.03
CA LEU A 20 -10.75 3.58 -8.04
C LEU A 20 -10.09 4.93 -8.35
N ASP A 21 -10.16 5.34 -9.62
CA ASP A 21 -9.62 6.58 -10.18
C ASP A 21 -10.54 7.79 -9.96
N ARG A 22 -11.73 7.61 -9.36
CA ARG A 22 -12.70 8.70 -9.14
C ARG A 22 -12.91 9.02 -7.65
N PRO A 23 -13.17 10.29 -7.30
CA PRO A 23 -13.61 10.64 -5.95
C PRO A 23 -14.91 9.91 -5.56
N PRO A 24 -15.10 9.58 -4.27
CA PRO A 24 -14.20 9.85 -3.14
C PRO A 24 -13.08 8.81 -2.97
N LEU A 25 -13.15 7.67 -3.67
CA LEU A 25 -12.22 6.55 -3.49
C LEU A 25 -10.80 6.89 -3.90
N CYS A 26 -10.62 7.65 -4.98
CA CYS A 26 -9.32 8.15 -5.41
C CYS A 26 -8.62 8.95 -4.29
N ASN A 27 -9.36 9.84 -3.62
CA ASN A 27 -8.84 10.65 -2.51
C ASN A 27 -8.48 9.76 -1.30
N LEU A 28 -9.32 8.76 -1.00
CA LEU A 28 -9.05 7.80 0.07
C LEU A 28 -7.77 6.98 -0.22
N LEU A 29 -7.59 6.54 -1.47
CA LEU A 29 -6.40 5.81 -1.89
C LEU A 29 -5.14 6.68 -1.79
N TYR A 30 -5.17 7.93 -2.24
CA TYR A 30 -4.03 8.84 -2.06
C TYR A 30 -3.70 9.07 -0.59
N ALA A 31 -4.71 9.25 0.27
CA ALA A 31 -4.51 9.38 1.71
C ALA A 31 -3.89 8.11 2.32
N ALA A 32 -4.37 6.93 1.91
CA ALA A 32 -3.84 5.65 2.36
C ALA A 32 -2.38 5.46 1.91
N VAL A 33 -2.05 5.76 0.65
CA VAL A 33 -0.67 5.70 0.12
C VAL A 33 0.26 6.57 0.98
N LYS A 34 -0.15 7.82 1.25
CA LYS A 34 0.64 8.72 2.09
C LYS A 34 0.86 8.15 3.50
N ALA A 35 -0.18 7.62 4.13
CA ALA A 35 -0.09 7.02 5.45
C ALA A 35 0.83 5.79 5.48
N TYR A 36 0.78 4.93 4.46
CA TYR A 36 1.69 3.78 4.35
C TYR A 36 3.14 4.22 4.18
N ILE A 37 3.42 5.22 3.33
CA ILE A 37 4.77 5.76 3.14
C ILE A 37 5.31 6.31 4.48
N GLU A 38 4.51 7.09 5.20
CA GLU A 38 4.90 7.61 6.52
C GLU A 38 5.15 6.48 7.53
N ALA A 39 4.27 5.47 7.58
CA ALA A 39 4.41 4.33 8.47
C ALA A 39 5.65 3.47 8.16
N VAL A 40 5.97 3.27 6.87
CA VAL A 40 7.20 2.58 6.44
C VAL A 40 8.42 3.32 6.96
N MET A 41 8.48 4.65 6.78
CA MET A 41 9.63 5.45 7.24
C MET A 41 9.77 5.44 8.76
N ARG A 42 8.68 5.60 9.51
CA ARG A 42 8.69 5.54 10.99
C ARG A 42 9.15 4.18 11.51
N ARG A 43 8.69 3.08 10.88
CA ARG A 43 9.12 1.72 11.26
C ARG A 43 10.61 1.50 11.02
N LEU A 44 11.21 2.19 10.06
CA LEU A 44 12.62 2.06 9.71
C LEU A 44 13.57 2.92 10.56
N GLU A 45 13.11 4.04 11.14
CA GLU A 45 13.94 4.97 11.93
C GLU A 45 14.72 4.27 13.05
N HIS A 46 14.08 3.37 13.79
CA HIS A 46 14.70 2.63 14.90
C HIS A 46 14.61 1.11 14.73
N ILE A 47 14.60 0.63 13.48
CA ILE A 47 14.48 -0.80 13.21
C ILE A 47 15.71 -1.60 13.65
N SER A 48 15.47 -2.69 14.36
CA SER A 48 16.48 -3.67 14.76
C SER A 48 16.32 -5.00 13.99
N PRO A 49 17.36 -5.84 13.91
CA PRO A 49 17.36 -7.03 13.05
C PRO A 49 16.22 -8.01 13.31
N ARG A 50 15.76 -8.13 14.56
CA ARG A 50 14.65 -9.01 14.93
C ARG A 50 13.30 -8.60 14.29
N HIS A 51 13.15 -7.35 13.89
CA HIS A 51 11.91 -6.84 13.28
C HIS A 51 11.94 -6.84 11.75
N TYR A 52 13.01 -7.33 11.10
CA TYR A 52 13.11 -7.27 9.64
C TYR A 52 12.04 -8.11 8.95
N GLY A 53 11.73 -9.31 9.46
CA GLY A 53 10.66 -10.15 8.91
C GLY A 53 9.31 -9.43 8.90
N ASP A 54 8.88 -8.96 10.06
CA ASP A 54 7.63 -8.20 10.26
C ASP A 54 7.59 -6.93 9.39
N PHE A 55 8.73 -6.25 9.23
CA PHE A 55 8.82 -5.10 8.36
C PHE A 55 8.59 -5.46 6.89
N ILE A 56 9.15 -6.57 6.40
CA ILE A 56 9.00 -7.02 5.02
C ILE A 56 7.55 -7.47 4.76
N GLU A 57 6.93 -8.16 5.71
CA GLU A 57 5.51 -8.50 5.63
C GLU A 57 4.64 -7.23 5.56
N PHE A 58 4.88 -6.28 6.46
CA PHE A 58 4.19 -4.99 6.44
C PHE A 58 4.38 -4.25 5.11
N LEU A 59 5.61 -4.17 4.60
CA LEU A 59 5.92 -3.50 3.33
C LEU A 59 5.23 -4.18 2.14
N THR A 60 5.04 -5.50 2.21
CA THR A 60 4.30 -6.26 1.18
C THR A 60 2.81 -5.90 1.20
N ARG A 61 2.19 -5.82 2.39
CA ARG A 61 0.80 -5.34 2.53
C ARG A 61 0.64 -3.88 2.09
N ALA A 62 1.65 -3.05 2.37
CA ALA A 62 1.68 -1.68 1.90
C ALA A 62 1.71 -1.62 0.37
N GLN A 63 2.53 -2.45 -0.29
CA GLN A 63 2.57 -2.55 -1.75
C GLN A 63 1.20 -2.89 -2.33
N GLU A 64 0.55 -3.95 -1.80
CA GLU A 64 -0.77 -4.41 -2.26
C GLU A 64 -1.80 -3.28 -2.26
N THR A 65 -1.76 -2.39 -1.25
CA THR A 65 -2.67 -1.23 -1.19
C THR A 65 -2.20 -0.10 -2.09
N ILE A 66 -0.90 0.22 -2.07
CA ILE A 66 -0.36 1.38 -2.79
C ILE A 66 -0.62 1.24 -4.29
N ILE A 67 -0.45 0.03 -4.87
CA ILE A 67 -0.64 -0.19 -6.32
C ILE A 67 -2.09 -0.04 -6.80
N LEU A 68 -3.07 0.05 -5.89
CA LEU A 68 -4.47 0.31 -6.23
C LEU A 68 -4.72 1.77 -6.61
N ALA A 69 -3.85 2.70 -6.17
CA ALA A 69 -3.94 4.10 -6.54
C ALA A 69 -3.48 4.31 -8.00
N PRO A 70 -4.01 5.33 -8.72
CA PRO A 70 -3.66 5.59 -10.12
C PRO A 70 -2.14 5.67 -10.40
N ASP A 71 -1.37 6.29 -9.50
CA ASP A 71 0.10 6.41 -9.59
C ASP A 71 0.85 5.47 -8.64
N GLY A 72 0.14 4.52 -8.04
CA GLY A 72 0.62 3.68 -6.95
C GLY A 72 1.91 2.94 -7.25
N LYS A 73 2.03 2.35 -8.44
CA LYS A 73 3.24 1.62 -8.86
C LYS A 73 4.47 2.53 -8.86
N ASN A 74 4.33 3.76 -9.36
CA ASN A 74 5.42 4.73 -9.40
C ASN A 74 5.78 5.20 -7.98
N GLU A 75 4.79 5.46 -7.13
CA GLU A 75 5.01 5.82 -5.73
C GLU A 75 5.71 4.71 -4.94
N PHE A 76 5.32 3.44 -5.15
CA PHE A 76 5.99 2.31 -4.51
C PHE A 76 7.43 2.15 -5.00
N ALA A 77 7.69 2.32 -6.30
CA ALA A 77 9.05 2.28 -6.85
C ALA A 77 9.94 3.36 -6.22
N LYS A 78 9.46 4.60 -6.13
CA LYS A 78 10.17 5.70 -5.44
C LYS A 78 10.44 5.37 -3.97
N LEU A 79 9.45 4.82 -3.26
CA LEU A 79 9.61 4.39 -1.88
C LEU A 79 10.69 3.32 -1.74
N LEU A 80 10.66 2.30 -2.60
CA LEU A 80 11.62 1.21 -2.58
C LEU A 80 13.06 1.71 -2.83
N GLU A 81 13.25 2.60 -3.81
CA GLU A 81 14.56 3.21 -4.08
C GLU A 81 15.03 4.10 -2.92
N LYS A 82 14.12 4.82 -2.27
CA LYS A 82 14.43 5.57 -1.04
C LYS A 82 14.90 4.66 0.08
N ILE A 83 14.24 3.51 0.29
CA ILE A 83 14.64 2.51 1.29
C ILE A 83 16.03 1.95 0.95
N LYS A 84 16.24 1.52 -0.29
CA LYS A 84 17.53 0.99 -0.76
C LYS A 84 18.67 1.99 -0.55
N THR A 85 18.41 3.27 -0.82
CA THR A 85 19.40 4.33 -0.68
C THR A 85 19.74 4.64 0.78
N LEU A 86 18.73 4.90 1.61
CA LEU A 86 18.92 5.29 3.02
C LEU A 86 19.46 4.16 3.89
N TYR A 87 19.07 2.92 3.57
CA TYR A 87 19.39 1.75 4.40
C TYR A 87 20.39 0.79 3.74
N LYS A 88 21.13 1.25 2.71
CA LYS A 88 22.15 0.46 1.99
C LYS A 88 23.16 -0.26 2.90
N GLY A 89 23.49 0.33 4.06
CA GLY A 89 24.40 -0.24 5.04
C GLY A 89 23.82 -1.41 5.86
N LYS A 90 22.48 -1.52 5.95
CA LYS A 90 21.81 -2.61 6.66
C LYS A 90 21.71 -3.86 5.77
N LYS A 91 22.85 -4.54 5.55
CA LYS A 91 22.98 -5.68 4.62
C LYS A 91 21.87 -6.73 4.72
N LYS A 92 21.54 -7.20 5.94
CA LYS A 92 20.47 -8.20 6.16
C LYS A 92 19.10 -7.68 5.73
N LEU A 93 18.76 -6.43 6.06
CA LEU A 93 17.51 -5.80 5.63
C LEU A 93 17.47 -5.68 4.11
N MET A 94 18.54 -5.21 3.47
CA MET A 94 18.63 -5.07 2.01
C MET A 94 18.62 -6.41 1.28
N CYS A 95 19.06 -7.50 1.90
CA CYS A 95 18.91 -8.85 1.38
C CYS A 95 17.42 -9.20 1.25
N LEU A 96 16.68 -9.08 2.36
CA LEU A 96 15.26 -9.39 2.40
C LEU A 96 14.43 -8.47 1.49
N VAL A 97 14.76 -7.18 1.43
CA VAL A 97 14.09 -6.23 0.53
C VAL A 97 14.29 -6.64 -0.94
N ARG A 98 15.51 -7.04 -1.33
CA ARG A 98 15.77 -7.51 -2.70
C ARG A 98 15.09 -8.84 -2.97
N GLU A 99 15.16 -9.80 -2.06
CA GLU A 99 14.49 -11.10 -2.23
C GLU A 99 12.98 -10.96 -2.43
N ARG A 100 12.35 -9.97 -1.78
CA ARG A 100 10.90 -9.76 -1.87
C ARG A 100 10.45 -8.90 -3.06
N PHE A 101 11.23 -7.89 -3.45
CA PHE A 101 10.77 -6.82 -4.36
C PHE A 101 11.70 -6.55 -5.56
N ASN A 102 12.58 -7.48 -5.94
CA ASN A 102 13.36 -7.36 -7.18
C ASN A 102 12.53 -7.60 -8.44
#